data_AF-A0A1G0XCR0-F1
#
_entry.id   AF-A0A1G0XCR0-F1
#
_cell.length_a   1.000
_cell.length_b   1.000
_cell.length_c   1.000
_cell.angle_alpha   90.00
_cell.angle_beta   90.00
_cell.angle_gamma   90.00
#
_symmetry.space_group_name_H-M   'P 1'
#
loop_
_entity.id
_entity.type
_entity.pdbx_description
1 polymer ?
#
loop_
_entity_poly.entity_id
_entity_poly.type
_entity_poly.pdbx_seq_one_letter_code
_entity_poly.pdbx_strand_id
1 'polypeptide(L)'
;MQKNPSPPLPCETEVNKYLEKWDTLENYSLQEKTLDKLFFSLSPHNTAIDDILIKTSCLNDFYSTNVFSIFTVAKHILSIKDFDERLNSGDLSLVSEIANVPDLGRSFYSFASKYCSHHRPLFFPIFDSYVEKTLFFFIHKKSIHHLGEVGKGEFGKHIRNYETFVDVIFTFRTAYGLEKYSIKEIDQYLWLLGKEYFSKKYEKKIAKCLMAWKGRMKIYSYKNNIYDAVDAVIEHGVAAIEGTKTQAIEYGNRIIKCLEPYSDIAPSIGYQNVSNNGYLYYVWDLNKHQIGSQKLKDIVNHIDDVNAK
;
A
#
# COMPACT_ATOMS: atom_id res chain seq x y z
N MET A 1 10.52 -12.46 -11.78
CA MET A 1 9.54 -11.55 -11.12
C MET A 1 9.76 -11.50 -9.60
N GLN A 2 10.47 -10.51 -9.07
CA GLN A 2 10.34 -10.19 -7.64
C GLN A 2 8.97 -9.53 -7.45
N LYS A 3 8.01 -10.27 -6.87
CA LYS A 3 6.72 -9.71 -6.47
C LYS A 3 7.00 -8.54 -5.53
N ASN A 4 6.45 -7.37 -5.82
CA ASN A 4 6.37 -6.27 -4.84
C ASN A 4 5.95 -6.88 -3.49
N PRO A 5 6.60 -6.53 -2.37
CA PRO A 5 6.24 -7.14 -1.10
C PRO A 5 4.77 -6.82 -0.86
N SER A 6 3.97 -7.88 -0.87
CA SER A 6 2.55 -7.78 -0.63
C SER A 6 2.35 -7.60 0.88
N PRO A 7 1.34 -6.81 1.31
CA PRO A 7 0.97 -6.78 2.72
C PRO A 7 0.90 -8.21 3.30
N PRO A 8 1.51 -8.46 4.48
CA PRO A 8 1.41 -9.74 5.15
C PRO A 8 -0.05 -10.06 5.47
N LEU A 9 -0.38 -11.35 5.60
CA LEU A 9 -1.74 -11.72 5.98
C LEU A 9 -2.02 -11.24 7.41
N PRO A 10 -3.20 -10.65 7.69
CA PRO A 10 -3.59 -10.26 9.03
C PRO A 10 -3.61 -11.47 9.96
N CYS A 11 -2.97 -11.30 11.10
CA CYS A 11 -2.97 -12.21 12.24
C CYS A 11 -2.60 -11.40 13.49
N GLU A 12 -2.75 -11.99 14.66
CA GLU A 12 -2.44 -11.31 15.93
C GLU A 12 -1.02 -10.75 15.98
N THR A 13 -0.03 -11.50 15.50
CA THR A 13 1.38 -11.07 15.46
C THR A 13 1.57 -9.83 14.61
N GLU A 14 0.93 -9.75 13.44
CA GLU A 14 1.02 -8.57 12.58
C GLU A 14 0.27 -7.38 13.18
N VAL A 15 -0.91 -7.58 13.76
CA VAL A 15 -1.66 -6.49 14.42
C VAL A 15 -0.82 -5.90 15.56
N ASN A 16 -0.30 -6.74 16.47
CA ASN A 16 0.51 -6.28 17.61
C ASN A 16 1.76 -5.50 17.16
N LYS A 17 2.47 -5.99 16.14
CA LYS A 17 3.63 -5.30 15.55
C LYS A 17 3.30 -3.88 15.09
N TYR A 18 2.13 -3.67 14.49
CA TYR A 18 1.71 -2.34 14.04
C TYR A 18 1.18 -1.47 15.18
N LEU A 19 0.56 -2.05 16.21
CA LEU A 19 0.17 -1.32 17.43
C LEU A 19 1.41 -0.85 18.21
N GLU A 20 2.42 -1.70 18.38
CA GLU A 20 3.71 -1.31 18.98
C GLU A 20 4.37 -0.19 18.18
N LYS A 21 4.32 -0.27 16.83
CA LYS A 21 4.80 0.81 15.96
C LYS A 21 4.00 2.09 16.15
N TRP A 22 2.68 2.01 16.35
CA TRP A 22 1.83 3.18 16.60
C TRP A 22 2.29 3.96 17.83
N ASP A 23 2.66 3.27 18.91
CA ASP A 23 3.14 3.89 20.15
C ASP A 23 4.46 4.67 19.97
N THR A 24 5.26 4.32 18.97
CA THR A 24 6.49 5.06 18.63
C THR A 24 6.24 6.34 17.83
N LEU A 25 5.02 6.53 17.31
CA LEU A 25 4.67 7.69 16.51
C LEU A 25 4.14 8.84 17.37
N GLU A 26 5.06 9.51 18.07
CA GLU A 26 4.78 10.56 19.04
C GLU A 26 3.76 11.60 18.54
N ASN A 27 3.92 12.09 17.30
CA ASN A 27 3.03 13.09 16.74
C ASN A 27 1.57 12.61 16.63
N TYR A 28 1.34 11.39 16.13
CA TYR A 28 -0.01 10.84 15.98
C TYR A 28 -0.61 10.47 17.35
N SER A 29 0.21 9.92 18.25
CA SER A 29 -0.22 9.59 19.62
C SER A 29 -0.67 10.83 20.42
N LEU A 30 0.08 11.94 20.35
CA LEU A 30 -0.31 13.18 21.03
C LEU A 30 -1.55 13.82 20.40
N GLN A 31 -1.68 13.80 19.07
CA GLN A 31 -2.87 14.31 18.39
C GLN A 31 -4.13 13.55 18.80
N GLU A 32 -4.07 12.20 18.84
CA GLU A 32 -5.16 11.36 19.32
C GLU A 32 -5.54 11.66 20.77
N LYS A 33 -4.55 11.69 21.68
CA LYS A 33 -4.81 12.01 23.09
C LYS A 33 -5.41 13.40 23.29
N THR A 34 -5.02 14.35 22.45
CA THR A 34 -5.56 15.72 22.49
C THR A 34 -7.01 15.75 22.02
N LEU A 35 -7.35 14.99 20.98
CA LEU A 35 -8.74 14.84 20.54
C LEU A 35 -9.57 14.08 21.58
N ASP A 36 -9.06 13.00 22.16
CA ASP A 36 -9.75 12.27 23.23
C ASP A 36 -10.07 13.22 24.40
N LYS A 37 -9.11 14.06 24.83
CA LYS A 37 -9.36 15.09 25.87
C LYS A 37 -10.44 16.08 25.45
N LEU A 38 -10.41 16.55 24.20
CA LEU A 38 -11.38 17.50 23.68
C LEU A 38 -12.79 16.90 23.64
N PHE A 39 -12.94 15.70 23.07
CA PHE A 39 -14.23 15.05 22.83
C PHE A 39 -14.81 14.39 24.09
N PHE A 40 -14.00 13.92 25.04
CA PHE A 40 -14.52 13.26 26.24
C PHE A 40 -14.62 14.17 27.46
N SER A 41 -13.74 15.15 27.59
CA SER A 41 -13.63 15.96 28.81
C SER A 41 -14.07 17.41 28.62
N LEU A 42 -13.65 18.06 27.54
CA LEU A 42 -13.87 19.49 27.35
C LEU A 42 -15.20 19.80 26.66
N SER A 43 -15.58 19.03 25.64
CA SER A 43 -16.78 19.24 24.81
C SER A 43 -17.48 17.92 24.43
N PRO A 44 -18.08 17.22 25.41
CA PRO A 44 -18.71 15.92 25.18
C PRO A 44 -19.99 15.96 24.36
N HIS A 45 -20.66 17.12 24.31
CA HIS A 45 -21.99 17.26 23.68
C HIS A 45 -21.92 18.03 22.36
N ASN A 46 -22.97 17.90 21.55
CA ASN A 46 -23.09 18.51 20.23
C ASN A 46 -24.22 19.55 20.17
N THR A 47 -24.42 20.27 21.28
CA THR A 47 -25.54 21.20 21.46
C THR A 47 -25.15 22.68 21.39
N ALA A 48 -23.86 23.00 21.41
CA ALA A 48 -23.33 24.36 21.37
C ALA A 48 -22.39 24.56 20.17
N ILE A 49 -22.55 25.68 19.45
CA ILE A 49 -21.86 25.91 18.18
C ILE A 49 -20.35 26.12 18.34
N ASP A 50 -19.93 26.79 19.41
CA ASP A 50 -18.53 27.04 19.76
C ASP A 50 -17.79 25.75 20.10
N ASP A 51 -18.42 24.88 20.86
CA ASP A 51 -17.97 23.52 21.15
C ASP A 51 -17.75 22.69 19.87
N ILE A 52 -18.75 22.70 18.97
CA ILE A 52 -18.66 22.01 17.69
C ILE A 52 -17.55 22.65 16.81
N LEU A 53 -17.42 23.98 16.79
CA LEU A 53 -16.39 24.67 16.02
C LEU A 53 -14.98 24.26 16.45
N ILE A 54 -14.73 24.15 17.76
CA ILE A 54 -13.42 23.72 18.27
C ILE A 54 -13.16 22.26 17.88
N LYS A 55 -14.14 21.36 18.09
CA LYS A 55 -14.04 19.95 17.69
C LYS A 55 -13.75 19.78 16.20
N THR A 56 -14.55 20.40 15.35
CA THR A 56 -14.43 20.31 13.90
C THR A 56 -13.11 20.90 13.40
N SER A 57 -12.64 22.02 13.98
CA SER A 57 -11.36 22.64 13.62
C SER A 57 -10.17 21.74 13.99
N CYS A 58 -10.09 21.28 15.24
CA CYS A 58 -9.00 20.41 15.71
C CYS A 58 -8.98 19.09 14.95
N LEU A 59 -10.14 18.46 14.74
CA LEU A 59 -10.25 17.21 14.01
C LEU A 59 -9.80 17.37 12.55
N ASN A 60 -10.26 18.42 11.88
CA ASN A 60 -9.91 18.66 10.47
C ASN A 60 -8.41 18.89 10.30
N ASP A 61 -7.76 19.61 11.23
CA ASP A 61 -6.33 19.87 11.20
C ASP A 61 -5.52 18.57 11.42
N PHE A 62 -5.79 17.87 12.52
CA PHE A 62 -5.01 16.69 12.91
C PHE A 62 -5.15 15.52 11.93
N TYR A 63 -6.35 15.34 11.35
CA TYR A 63 -6.58 14.33 10.33
C TYR A 63 -6.43 14.81 8.89
N SER A 64 -6.17 16.10 8.68
CA SER A 64 -6.06 16.70 7.35
C SER A 64 -7.26 16.38 6.44
N THR A 65 -8.49 16.48 6.97
CA THR A 65 -9.70 16.04 6.25
C THR A 65 -10.12 16.97 5.10
N ASN A 66 -9.41 18.10 4.94
CA ASN A 66 -9.62 19.11 3.89
C ASN A 66 -11.04 19.70 3.89
N VAL A 67 -11.64 19.90 5.06
CA VAL A 67 -12.84 20.71 5.24
C VAL A 67 -12.43 22.18 5.24
N PHE A 68 -12.80 22.92 4.21
CA PHE A 68 -12.46 24.35 4.10
C PHE A 68 -13.49 25.25 4.79
N SER A 69 -14.78 24.93 4.68
CA SER A 69 -15.86 25.71 5.32
C SER A 69 -16.26 25.11 6.66
N ILE A 70 -15.36 25.16 7.65
CA ILE A 70 -15.58 24.61 9.00
C ILE A 70 -16.87 25.15 9.62
N PHE A 71 -17.13 26.45 9.49
CA PHE A 71 -18.33 27.07 10.03
C PHE A 71 -19.62 26.48 9.44
N THR A 72 -19.66 26.22 8.12
CA THR A 72 -20.81 25.58 7.49
C THR A 72 -21.04 24.17 8.03
N VAL A 73 -19.96 23.38 8.17
CA VAL A 73 -20.04 22.01 8.70
C VAL A 73 -20.49 22.01 10.17
N ALA A 74 -19.97 22.92 10.99
CA ALA A 74 -20.35 23.04 12.39
C ALA A 74 -21.84 23.40 12.56
N LYS A 75 -22.35 24.36 11.77
CA LYS A 75 -23.78 24.69 11.75
C LYS A 75 -24.64 23.51 11.31
N HIS A 76 -24.17 22.76 10.31
CA HIS A 76 -24.86 21.56 9.84
C HIS A 76 -24.98 20.52 10.96
N ILE A 77 -23.87 20.19 11.64
CA ILE A 77 -23.87 19.28 12.79
C ILE A 77 -24.86 19.74 13.87
N LEU A 78 -24.83 21.02 14.23
CA LEU A 78 -25.75 21.59 15.23
C LEU A 78 -27.23 21.47 14.84
N SER A 79 -27.52 21.49 13.54
CA SER A 79 -28.89 21.43 13.03
C SER A 79 -29.48 20.02 12.98
N ILE A 80 -28.64 18.98 13.12
CA ILE A 80 -29.09 17.58 13.09
C ILE A 80 -29.89 17.29 14.36
N LYS A 81 -31.10 16.77 14.17
CA LYS A 81 -32.02 16.48 15.25
C LYS A 81 -31.53 15.27 16.07
N ASP A 82 -31.68 15.37 17.39
CA ASP A 82 -31.41 14.30 18.36
C ASP A 82 -29.98 13.74 18.26
N PHE A 83 -29.00 14.59 17.89
CA PHE A 83 -27.63 14.19 17.55
C PHE A 83 -26.96 13.33 18.62
N ASP A 84 -26.91 13.82 19.87
CA ASP A 84 -26.20 13.11 20.95
C ASP A 84 -26.90 11.80 21.31
N GLU A 85 -28.24 11.72 21.24
CA GLU A 85 -28.99 10.48 21.47
C GLU A 85 -28.68 9.43 20.41
N ARG A 86 -28.73 9.83 19.13
CA ARG A 86 -28.41 8.97 17.98
C ARG A 86 -26.95 8.48 18.00
N LEU A 87 -26.03 9.36 18.37
CA LEU A 87 -24.62 9.04 18.56
C LEU A 87 -24.45 7.98 19.66
N ASN A 88 -25.16 8.14 20.78
CA ASN A 88 -25.12 7.22 21.92
C ASN A 88 -25.76 5.86 21.62
N SER A 89 -26.78 5.81 20.77
CA SER A 89 -27.41 4.56 20.33
C SER A 89 -26.65 3.84 19.22
N GLY A 90 -25.56 4.42 18.70
CA GLY A 90 -24.78 3.84 17.61
C GLY A 90 -25.47 3.93 16.24
N ASP A 91 -26.28 4.96 16.00
CA ASP A 91 -26.95 5.16 14.72
C ASP A 91 -25.95 5.47 13.59
N LEU A 92 -25.69 4.47 12.73
CA LEU A 92 -24.74 4.57 11.62
C LEU A 92 -25.18 5.56 10.53
N SER A 93 -26.48 5.84 10.41
CA SER A 93 -26.99 6.81 9.42
C SER A 93 -26.51 8.23 9.70
N LEU A 94 -26.17 8.53 10.96
CA LEU A 94 -25.66 9.82 11.41
C LEU A 94 -24.36 10.22 10.67
N VAL A 95 -23.49 9.26 10.34
CA VAL A 95 -22.26 9.53 9.58
C VAL A 95 -22.58 10.05 8.19
N SER A 96 -23.55 9.45 7.51
CA SER A 96 -24.00 9.90 6.19
C SER A 96 -24.65 11.28 6.26
N GLU A 97 -25.43 11.55 7.31
CA GLU A 97 -26.07 12.85 7.50
C GLU A 97 -25.03 13.96 7.76
N ILE A 98 -24.03 13.74 8.61
CA ILE A 98 -22.91 14.68 8.84
C ILE A 98 -22.10 14.88 7.55
N ALA A 99 -21.84 13.81 6.81
CA ALA A 99 -21.00 13.84 5.61
C ALA A 99 -21.62 14.67 4.47
N ASN A 100 -22.95 14.73 4.39
CA ASN A 100 -23.67 15.37 3.29
C ASN A 100 -24.16 16.76 3.71
N VAL A 101 -23.22 17.69 3.81
CA VAL A 101 -23.50 19.09 4.16
C VAL A 101 -24.15 19.79 2.96
N PRO A 102 -25.34 20.40 3.12
CA PRO A 102 -25.96 21.20 2.08
C PRO A 102 -24.99 22.27 1.55
N ASP A 103 -25.11 22.60 0.26
CA ASP A 103 -24.36 23.68 -0.41
C ASP A 103 -22.85 23.46 -0.61
N LEU A 104 -22.24 22.41 -0.05
CA LEU A 104 -20.80 22.16 -0.20
C LEU A 104 -20.42 21.22 -1.36
N GLY A 105 -21.40 20.69 -2.10
CA GLY A 105 -21.21 20.02 -3.40
C GLY A 105 -20.34 18.75 -3.39
N ARG A 106 -19.89 18.29 -2.21
CA ARG A 106 -19.10 17.08 -2.02
C ARG A 106 -19.44 16.45 -0.68
N SER A 107 -19.14 15.16 -0.56
CA SER A 107 -19.30 14.44 0.70
C SER A 107 -18.03 14.47 1.56
N PHE A 108 -18.22 14.55 2.89
CA PHE A 108 -17.17 14.61 3.90
C PHE A 108 -17.10 13.33 4.75
N TYR A 109 -17.35 12.16 4.15
CA TYR A 109 -17.38 10.86 4.86
C TYR A 109 -16.18 10.58 5.77
N SER A 110 -14.97 10.88 5.30
CA SER A 110 -13.75 10.72 6.11
C SER A 110 -13.79 11.57 7.38
N PHE A 111 -14.26 12.80 7.28
CA PHE A 111 -14.43 13.70 8.43
C PHE A 111 -15.56 13.22 9.35
N ALA A 112 -16.73 12.90 8.79
CA ALA A 112 -17.91 12.50 9.54
C ALA A 112 -17.67 11.24 10.37
N SER A 113 -17.07 10.20 9.77
CA SER A 113 -16.74 8.95 10.48
C SER A 113 -15.74 9.19 11.62
N LYS A 114 -14.72 10.04 11.42
CA LYS A 114 -13.76 10.43 12.47
C LYS A 114 -14.45 11.20 13.59
N TYR A 115 -15.35 12.12 13.26
CA TYR A 115 -16.10 12.89 14.24
C TYR A 115 -16.93 11.97 15.15
N CYS A 116 -17.67 11.02 14.58
CA CYS A 116 -18.42 10.03 15.36
C CYS A 116 -17.51 9.08 16.14
N SER A 117 -16.39 8.62 15.54
CA SER A 117 -15.44 7.71 16.18
C SER A 117 -14.81 8.31 17.44
N HIS A 118 -14.44 9.60 17.40
CA HIS A 118 -13.89 10.30 18.58
C HIS A 118 -14.90 10.48 19.72
N HIS A 119 -16.20 10.48 19.43
CA HIS A 119 -17.22 10.42 20.46
C HIS A 119 -17.51 8.98 20.95
N ARG A 120 -17.54 8.02 20.04
CA ARG A 120 -18.00 6.64 20.27
C ARG A 120 -17.17 5.62 19.45
N PRO A 121 -15.93 5.35 19.86
CA PRO A 121 -14.99 4.54 19.06
C PRO A 121 -15.37 3.06 18.92
N LEU A 122 -16.32 2.59 19.74
CA LEU A 122 -16.83 1.22 19.68
C LEU A 122 -17.85 1.00 18.55
N PHE A 123 -18.58 2.06 18.15
CA PHE A 123 -19.66 1.95 17.16
C PHE A 123 -19.25 2.43 15.77
N PHE A 124 -18.31 3.38 15.70
CA PHE A 124 -18.01 4.09 14.46
C PHE A 124 -16.57 3.85 13.98
N PRO A 125 -16.33 2.83 13.14
CA PRO A 125 -15.07 2.68 12.42
C PRO A 125 -14.74 3.92 11.59
N ILE A 126 -13.45 4.27 11.52
CA ILE A 126 -12.99 5.43 10.75
C ILE A 126 -12.91 5.06 9.26
N PHE A 127 -13.60 5.85 8.43
CA PHE A 127 -13.44 5.73 6.99
C PHE A 127 -12.21 6.54 6.54
N ASP A 128 -11.19 5.85 6.04
CA ASP A 128 -9.97 6.45 5.48
C ASP A 128 -9.54 5.77 4.19
N SER A 129 -8.91 6.53 3.30
CA SER A 129 -8.43 6.01 2.01
C SER A 129 -7.38 4.90 2.14
N TYR A 130 -6.56 4.88 3.19
CA TYR A 130 -5.62 3.79 3.43
C TYR A 130 -6.32 2.54 3.96
N VAL A 131 -7.34 2.73 4.81
CA VAL A 131 -8.18 1.63 5.32
C VAL A 131 -8.95 0.99 4.15
N GLU A 132 -9.60 1.80 3.31
CA GLU A 132 -10.32 1.34 2.10
C GLU A 132 -9.41 0.49 1.20
N LYS A 133 -8.21 0.98 0.88
CA LYS A 133 -7.25 0.26 0.03
C LYS A 133 -6.79 -1.06 0.65
N THR A 134 -6.59 -1.08 1.97
CA THR A 134 -6.12 -2.27 2.70
C THR A 134 -7.20 -3.33 2.76
N LEU A 135 -8.44 -2.94 3.06
CA LEU A 135 -9.60 -3.85 3.02
C LEU A 135 -9.81 -4.40 1.62
N PHE A 136 -9.81 -3.53 0.60
CA PHE A 136 -9.94 -3.93 -0.80
C PHE A 136 -8.91 -5.02 -1.16
N PHE A 137 -7.65 -4.81 -0.78
CA PHE A 137 -6.57 -5.76 -1.03
C PHE A 137 -6.84 -7.14 -0.41
N PHE A 138 -7.23 -7.19 0.86
CA PHE A 138 -7.45 -8.47 1.56
C PHE A 138 -8.73 -9.18 1.14
N ILE A 139 -9.79 -8.44 0.79
CA ILE A 139 -11.05 -9.02 0.29
C ILE A 139 -10.81 -9.70 -1.06
N HIS A 140 -10.04 -9.07 -1.95
CA HIS A 140 -9.76 -9.60 -3.29
C HIS A 140 -8.71 -10.73 -3.29
N LYS A 141 -7.69 -10.66 -2.40
CA LYS A 141 -6.62 -11.67 -2.37
C LYS A 141 -7.09 -13.02 -1.81
N LYS A 142 -8.07 -13.04 -0.92
CA LYS A 142 -8.49 -14.25 -0.21
C LYS A 142 -9.80 -14.88 -0.68
N SER A 143 -10.49 -14.30 -1.66
CA SER A 143 -11.86 -14.70 -2.00
C SER A 143 -12.69 -14.85 -0.72
N ILE A 144 -12.85 -13.77 0.06
CA ILE A 144 -13.88 -13.76 1.10
C ILE A 144 -15.21 -13.81 0.34
N HIS A 145 -15.66 -15.03 0.01
CA HIS A 145 -16.72 -15.33 -0.96
C HIS A 145 -18.08 -14.70 -0.62
N HIS A 146 -18.20 -14.09 0.56
CA HIS A 146 -19.41 -13.49 1.09
C HIS A 146 -19.54 -12.01 0.66
N LEU A 147 -18.46 -11.40 0.14
CA LEU A 147 -18.42 -9.99 -0.30
C LEU A 147 -18.38 -9.82 -1.82
N GLY A 148 -18.59 -10.91 -2.57
CA GLY A 148 -18.80 -10.90 -4.02
C GLY A 148 -17.59 -10.55 -4.89
N GLU A 149 -17.69 -10.88 -6.17
CA GLU A 149 -16.75 -10.52 -7.25
C GLU A 149 -16.84 -9.02 -7.60
N VAL A 150 -16.80 -8.14 -6.59
CA VAL A 150 -17.04 -6.72 -6.77
C VAL A 150 -15.74 -6.07 -7.27
N GLY A 151 -15.68 -5.72 -8.55
CA GLY A 151 -14.50 -5.07 -9.14
C GLY A 151 -14.13 -3.75 -8.42
N LYS A 152 -12.87 -3.32 -8.48
CA LYS A 152 -12.34 -2.13 -7.77
C LYS A 152 -13.20 -0.87 -7.83
N GLY A 153 -13.82 -0.60 -8.99
CA GLY A 153 -14.69 0.56 -9.18
C GLY A 153 -16.07 0.42 -8.53
N GLU A 154 -16.57 -0.79 -8.37
CA GLU A 154 -17.82 -1.10 -7.67
C GLU A 154 -17.58 -1.20 -6.17
N PHE A 155 -16.46 -1.79 -5.74
CA PHE A 155 -16.13 -1.94 -4.32
C PHE A 155 -16.01 -0.56 -3.66
N GLY A 156 -15.31 0.37 -4.31
CA GLY A 156 -15.20 1.76 -3.85
C GLY A 156 -16.51 2.54 -3.87
N LYS A 157 -17.54 2.10 -4.61
CA LYS A 157 -18.90 2.67 -4.53
C LYS A 157 -19.73 2.01 -3.43
N HIS A 158 -19.61 0.69 -3.26
CA HIS A 158 -20.32 -0.08 -2.25
C HIS A 158 -19.86 0.26 -0.83
N ILE A 159 -18.55 0.34 -0.58
CA ILE A 159 -17.98 0.71 0.73
C ILE A 159 -18.22 2.19 1.10
N ARG A 160 -18.69 3.02 0.16
CA ARG A 160 -19.11 4.39 0.49
C ARG A 160 -20.49 4.46 1.15
N ASN A 161 -21.25 3.35 1.16
CA ASN A 161 -22.30 3.18 2.15
C ASN A 161 -21.64 2.85 3.50
N TYR A 162 -21.89 3.67 4.51
CA TYR A 162 -21.20 3.54 5.80
C TYR A 162 -21.57 2.26 6.55
N GLU A 163 -22.84 1.82 6.51
CA GLU A 163 -23.27 0.55 7.12
C GLU A 163 -22.54 -0.63 6.47
N THR A 164 -22.45 -0.64 5.14
CA THR A 164 -21.68 -1.65 4.40
C THR A 164 -20.19 -1.61 4.78
N PHE A 165 -19.61 -0.42 4.97
CA PHE A 165 -18.24 -0.30 5.45
C PHE A 165 -18.04 -0.90 6.84
N VAL A 166 -18.98 -0.63 7.77
CA VAL A 166 -18.96 -1.21 9.11
C VAL A 166 -19.03 -2.74 9.03
N ASP A 167 -19.94 -3.29 8.23
CA ASP A 167 -20.06 -4.75 8.01
C ASP A 167 -18.78 -5.36 7.46
N VAL A 168 -18.11 -4.67 6.53
CA VAL A 168 -16.82 -5.11 5.97
C VAL A 168 -15.73 -5.13 7.04
N ILE A 169 -15.66 -4.14 7.95
CA ILE A 169 -14.70 -4.11 9.06
C ILE A 169 -14.94 -5.30 10.00
N PHE A 170 -16.18 -5.57 10.39
CA PHE A 170 -16.50 -6.69 11.26
C PHE A 170 -16.24 -8.04 10.58
N THR A 171 -16.64 -8.18 9.31
CA THR A 171 -16.34 -9.38 8.51
C THR A 171 -14.84 -9.61 8.39
N PHE A 172 -14.06 -8.55 8.18
CA PHE A 172 -12.59 -8.62 8.16
C PHE A 172 -12.05 -9.12 9.50
N ARG A 173 -12.54 -8.59 10.63
CA ARG A 173 -12.11 -9.04 11.97
C ARG A 173 -12.37 -10.52 12.17
N THR A 174 -13.58 -10.99 11.86
CA THR A 174 -13.95 -12.41 12.02
C THR A 174 -13.15 -13.31 11.07
N ALA A 175 -12.99 -12.92 9.81
CA ALA A 175 -12.29 -13.74 8.81
C ALA A 175 -10.81 -13.99 9.12
N TYR A 176 -10.21 -13.17 9.98
CA TYR A 176 -8.80 -13.28 10.39
C TYR A 176 -8.62 -13.59 11.89
N GLY A 177 -9.70 -13.86 12.64
CA GLY A 177 -9.62 -14.18 14.06
C GLY A 177 -9.13 -13.01 14.92
N LEU A 178 -9.53 -11.78 14.58
CA LEU A 178 -9.08 -10.54 15.20
C LEU A 178 -10.13 -9.89 16.12
N GLU A 179 -11.12 -10.64 16.58
CA GLU A 179 -12.24 -10.15 17.38
C GLU A 179 -11.82 -9.60 18.74
N LYS A 180 -10.67 -10.07 19.27
CA LYS A 180 -10.11 -9.56 20.54
C LYS A 180 -9.66 -8.10 20.47
N TYR A 181 -9.34 -7.60 19.28
CA TYR A 181 -8.91 -6.22 19.08
C TYR A 181 -10.13 -5.31 18.92
N SER A 182 -10.07 -4.14 19.54
CA SER A 182 -11.08 -3.09 19.38
C SER A 182 -11.11 -2.54 17.95
N ILE A 183 -12.21 -1.87 17.60
CA ILE A 183 -12.33 -1.17 16.31
C ILE A 183 -11.21 -0.14 16.13
N LYS A 184 -10.81 0.57 17.20
CA LYS A 184 -9.72 1.55 17.18
C LYS A 184 -8.36 0.90 16.86
N GLU A 185 -8.06 -0.24 17.48
CA GLU A 185 -6.82 -0.99 17.18
C GLU A 185 -6.80 -1.54 15.76
N ILE A 186 -7.94 -2.03 15.26
CA ILE A 186 -8.07 -2.50 13.87
C ILE A 186 -7.89 -1.34 12.89
N ASP A 187 -8.44 -0.16 13.18
CA ASP A 187 -8.23 1.04 12.37
C ASP A 187 -6.76 1.45 12.31
N GLN A 188 -6.08 1.53 13.47
CA GLN A 188 -4.65 1.83 13.55
C GLN A 188 -3.81 0.86 12.74
N TYR A 189 -4.11 -0.44 12.85
CA TYR A 189 -3.45 -1.49 12.08
C TYR A 189 -3.67 -1.30 10.56
N LEU A 190 -4.92 -1.21 10.11
CA LEU A 190 -5.27 -1.08 8.70
C LEU A 190 -4.69 0.19 8.08
N TRP A 191 -4.72 1.29 8.84
CA TRP A 191 -4.20 2.57 8.39
C TRP A 191 -2.68 2.56 8.25
N LEU A 192 -1.93 2.08 9.26
CA LEU A 192 -0.47 2.02 9.19
C LEU A 192 0.01 1.05 8.11
N LEU A 193 -0.63 -0.12 8.00
CA LEU A 193 -0.35 -1.08 6.95
C LEU A 193 -0.62 -0.46 5.58
N GLY A 194 -1.77 0.20 5.42
CA GLY A 194 -2.12 0.84 4.17
C GLY A 194 -1.19 1.98 3.78
N LYS A 195 -0.75 2.78 4.74
CA LYS A 195 0.24 3.84 4.55
C LYS A 195 1.59 3.27 4.10
N GLU A 196 2.00 2.14 4.67
CA GLU A 196 3.25 1.47 4.33
C GLU A 196 3.23 0.91 2.90
N TYR A 197 2.16 0.22 2.51
CA TYR A 197 2.09 -0.52 1.25
C TYR A 197 1.36 0.19 0.09
N PHE A 198 0.58 1.24 0.36
CA PHE A 198 -0.24 1.93 -0.66
C PHE A 198 -0.07 3.45 -0.68
N SER A 199 0.97 3.99 -0.05
CA SER A 199 1.29 5.42 -0.18
C SER A 199 1.87 5.75 -1.56
N LYS A 200 1.56 6.93 -2.09
CA LYS A 200 2.15 7.43 -3.36
C LYS A 200 3.68 7.49 -3.32
N LYS A 201 4.27 7.67 -2.12
CA LYS A 201 5.73 7.61 -1.92
C LYS A 201 6.26 6.19 -2.11
N TYR A 202 5.54 5.18 -1.61
CA TYR A 202 5.85 3.78 -1.86
C TYR A 202 5.66 3.42 -3.34
N GLU A 203 4.58 3.85 -3.99
CA GLU A 203 4.38 3.67 -5.43
C GLU A 203 5.49 4.33 -6.26
N LYS A 204 5.94 5.54 -5.91
CA LYS A 204 7.09 6.20 -6.56
C LYS A 204 8.41 5.49 -6.28
N LYS A 205 8.63 4.97 -5.06
CA LYS A 205 9.81 4.19 -4.68
C LYS A 205 9.85 2.89 -5.49
N ILE A 206 8.73 2.17 -5.56
CA ILE A 206 8.56 0.98 -6.39
C ILE A 206 8.73 1.33 -7.85
N ALA A 207 8.10 2.38 -8.37
CA ALA A 207 8.24 2.78 -9.77
C ALA A 207 9.70 3.12 -10.11
N LYS A 208 10.44 3.78 -9.20
CA LYS A 208 11.88 4.02 -9.36
C LYS A 208 12.68 2.71 -9.33
N CYS A 209 12.37 1.80 -8.40
CA CYS A 209 12.99 0.47 -8.33
C CYS A 209 12.65 -0.40 -9.55
N LEU A 210 11.43 -0.34 -10.07
CA LEU A 210 10.93 -1.07 -11.24
C LEU A 210 11.44 -0.47 -12.54
N MET A 211 11.56 0.86 -12.64
CA MET A 211 12.23 1.54 -13.76
C MET A 211 13.71 1.14 -13.79
N ALA A 212 14.38 1.16 -12.63
CA ALA A 212 15.71 0.62 -12.51
C ALA A 212 15.71 -0.89 -12.86
N TRP A 213 14.73 -1.69 -12.43
CA TRP A 213 14.66 -3.14 -12.69
C TRP A 213 14.39 -3.48 -14.17
N LYS A 214 13.53 -2.71 -14.85
CA LYS A 214 13.31 -2.80 -16.30
C LYS A 214 14.52 -2.35 -17.11
N GLY A 215 15.29 -1.39 -16.61
CA GLY A 215 16.62 -1.05 -17.16
C GLY A 215 17.69 -2.12 -16.93
N ARG A 216 17.47 -3.07 -16.00
CA ARG A 216 18.42 -4.09 -15.50
C ARG A 216 18.22 -5.49 -16.07
N MET A 217 17.12 -5.77 -16.78
CA MET A 217 16.93 -6.99 -17.57
C MET A 217 16.91 -6.62 -19.03
N LYS A 218 18.07 -6.16 -19.51
CA LYS A 218 18.30 -5.72 -20.89
C LYS A 218 19.13 -6.77 -21.62
N ILE A 219 18.87 -6.95 -22.91
CA ILE A 219 19.78 -7.68 -23.79
C ILE A 219 20.83 -6.69 -24.32
N TYR A 220 22.11 -6.98 -24.06
CA TYR A 220 23.23 -6.13 -24.44
C TYR A 220 23.74 -6.49 -25.84
N SER A 221 23.96 -5.48 -26.67
CA SER A 221 24.67 -5.63 -27.94
C SER A 221 26.11 -5.14 -27.80
N TYR A 222 26.97 -5.50 -28.76
CA TYR A 222 28.35 -5.02 -28.82
C TYR A 222 28.50 -3.48 -28.86
N LYS A 223 27.41 -2.75 -29.15
CA LYS A 223 27.36 -1.28 -29.15
C LYS A 223 27.07 -0.68 -27.78
N ASN A 224 26.60 -1.47 -26.82
CA ASN A 224 26.29 -0.97 -25.48
C ASN A 224 27.57 -0.77 -24.66
N ASN A 225 27.50 0.16 -23.69
CA ASN A 225 28.58 0.38 -22.74
C ASN A 225 28.87 -0.92 -21.98
N ILE A 226 30.14 -1.32 -21.99
CA ILE A 226 30.58 -2.57 -21.38
C ILE A 226 30.33 -2.59 -19.87
N TYR A 227 30.42 -1.45 -19.19
CA TYR A 227 30.23 -1.36 -17.76
C TYR A 227 28.77 -1.64 -17.35
N ASP A 228 27.80 -1.29 -18.20
CA ASP A 228 26.39 -1.62 -17.95
C ASP A 228 26.17 -3.14 -17.91
N ALA A 229 26.94 -3.92 -18.68
CA ALA A 229 26.87 -5.38 -18.69
C ALA A 229 27.70 -6.00 -17.56
N VAL A 230 28.83 -5.39 -17.19
CA VAL A 230 29.63 -5.77 -16.01
C VAL A 230 28.81 -5.62 -14.73
N ASP A 231 28.15 -4.47 -14.56
CA ASP A 231 27.27 -4.20 -13.42
C ASP A 231 26.13 -5.22 -13.32
N ALA A 232 25.57 -5.66 -14.46
CA ALA A 232 24.55 -6.71 -14.47
C ALA A 232 25.08 -8.07 -13.96
N VAL A 233 26.33 -8.43 -14.27
CA VAL A 233 26.95 -9.65 -13.69
C VAL A 233 27.21 -9.46 -12.19
N ILE A 234 27.76 -8.31 -11.78
CA ILE A 234 28.05 -8.02 -10.36
C ILE A 234 26.78 -8.05 -9.52
N GLU A 235 25.73 -7.35 -9.95
CA GLU A 235 24.49 -7.22 -9.17
C GLU A 235 23.62 -8.47 -9.25
N HIS A 236 23.46 -9.04 -10.45
CA HIS A 236 22.42 -10.04 -10.73
C HIS A 236 22.97 -11.42 -11.04
N GLY A 237 24.28 -11.54 -11.21
CA GLY A 237 24.94 -12.80 -11.55
C GLY A 237 24.77 -13.20 -13.00
N VAL A 238 24.17 -12.38 -13.87
CA VAL A 238 24.06 -12.66 -15.31
C VAL A 238 23.87 -11.40 -16.15
N ALA A 239 24.49 -11.36 -17.33
CA ALA A 239 24.26 -10.37 -18.37
C ALA A 239 23.99 -11.08 -19.71
N ALA A 240 22.83 -10.85 -20.31
CA ALA A 240 22.43 -11.46 -21.59
C ALA A 240 22.88 -10.64 -22.79
N ILE A 241 23.38 -11.29 -23.83
CA ILE A 241 24.09 -10.68 -24.95
C ILE A 241 23.46 -11.13 -26.26
N GLU A 242 23.02 -10.17 -27.09
CA GLU A 242 22.59 -10.43 -28.46
C GLU A 242 23.76 -10.40 -29.45
N GLY A 243 23.56 -11.06 -30.58
CA GLY A 243 24.46 -10.98 -31.73
C GLY A 243 24.85 -12.35 -32.25
N THR A 244 25.70 -12.33 -33.29
CA THR A 244 26.29 -13.56 -33.81
C THR A 244 27.23 -14.18 -32.77
N LYS A 245 27.47 -15.48 -32.88
CA LYS A 245 28.39 -16.22 -31.99
C LYS A 245 29.71 -15.47 -31.78
N THR A 246 30.33 -15.02 -32.87
CA THR A 246 31.61 -14.31 -32.83
C THR A 246 31.49 -13.01 -32.04
N GLN A 247 30.49 -12.16 -32.34
CA GLN A 247 30.33 -10.86 -31.69
C GLN A 247 29.96 -10.98 -30.21
N ALA A 248 29.05 -11.88 -29.88
CA ALA A 248 28.58 -12.07 -28.52
C ALA A 248 29.67 -12.68 -27.62
N ILE A 249 30.46 -13.63 -28.13
CA ILE A 249 31.60 -14.19 -27.40
C ILE A 249 32.70 -13.13 -27.20
N GLU A 250 33.00 -12.34 -28.21
CA GLU A 250 33.99 -11.26 -28.08
C GLU A 250 33.57 -10.22 -27.04
N TYR A 251 32.30 -9.80 -27.06
CA TYR A 251 31.76 -8.88 -26.07
C TYR A 251 31.75 -9.50 -24.66
N GLY A 252 31.34 -10.76 -24.54
CA GLY A 252 31.34 -11.50 -23.27
C GLY A 252 32.73 -11.68 -22.67
N ASN A 253 33.75 -11.95 -23.50
CA ASN A 253 35.14 -12.02 -23.04
C ASN A 253 35.65 -10.68 -22.52
N ARG A 254 35.23 -9.56 -23.13
CA ARG A 254 35.57 -8.23 -22.61
C ARG A 254 34.89 -7.98 -21.26
N ILE A 255 33.64 -8.41 -21.08
CA ILE A 255 32.94 -8.32 -19.78
C ILE A 255 33.70 -9.12 -18.72
N ILE A 256 34.08 -10.38 -19.03
CA ILE A 256 34.88 -11.24 -18.14
C ILE A 256 36.18 -10.54 -17.73
N LYS A 257 36.90 -9.94 -18.68
CA LYS A 257 38.13 -9.18 -18.39
C LYS A 257 37.89 -8.00 -17.44
N CYS A 258 36.77 -7.29 -17.59
CA CYS A 258 36.41 -6.19 -16.70
C CYS A 258 35.99 -6.67 -15.28
N LEU A 259 35.65 -7.95 -15.12
CA LEU A 259 35.30 -8.56 -13.84
C LEU A 259 36.51 -9.10 -13.06
N GLU A 260 37.71 -9.16 -13.67
CA GLU A 260 38.94 -9.62 -13.02
C GLU A 260 39.27 -8.96 -11.66
N PRO A 261 39.00 -7.65 -11.44
CA PRO A 261 39.25 -7.02 -10.13
C PRO A 261 38.32 -7.49 -9.00
N TYR A 262 37.23 -8.20 -9.31
CA TYR A 262 36.21 -8.60 -8.33
C TYR A 262 36.45 -10.05 -7.90
N SER A 263 37.16 -10.25 -6.77
CA SER A 263 37.56 -11.57 -6.25
C SER A 263 36.40 -12.52 -5.97
N ASP A 264 35.21 -11.98 -5.72
CA ASP A 264 34.04 -12.74 -5.28
C ASP A 264 33.15 -13.20 -6.44
N ILE A 265 33.56 -12.92 -7.69
CA ILE A 265 32.81 -13.26 -8.91
C ILE A 265 33.60 -14.31 -9.70
N ALA A 266 32.93 -15.38 -10.09
CA ALA A 266 33.48 -16.42 -10.94
C ALA A 266 32.79 -16.42 -12.30
N PRO A 267 33.14 -15.48 -13.21
CA PRO A 267 32.38 -15.27 -14.42
C PRO A 267 32.66 -16.36 -15.46
N SER A 268 31.61 -16.81 -16.15
CA SER A 268 31.68 -17.75 -17.27
C SER A 268 30.75 -17.30 -18.40
N ILE A 269 30.99 -17.77 -19.62
CA ILE A 269 30.19 -17.42 -20.80
C ILE A 269 29.47 -18.64 -21.36
N GLY A 270 28.22 -18.45 -21.73
CA GLY A 270 27.32 -19.52 -22.17
C GLY A 270 26.29 -19.01 -23.14
N TYR A 271 25.40 -19.90 -23.54
CA TYR A 271 24.28 -19.57 -24.41
C TYR A 271 23.08 -20.47 -24.12
N GLN A 272 21.91 -20.03 -24.59
CA GLN A 272 20.66 -20.75 -24.47
C GLN A 272 19.76 -20.46 -25.67
N ASN A 273 18.99 -21.47 -26.08
CA ASN A 273 17.89 -21.28 -27.02
C ASN A 273 16.71 -20.64 -26.30
N VAL A 274 16.22 -19.54 -26.86
CA VAL A 274 15.12 -18.74 -26.30
C VAL A 274 14.07 -18.46 -27.36
N SER A 275 12.84 -18.18 -26.95
CA SER A 275 11.69 -18.15 -27.85
C SER A 275 11.69 -16.94 -28.78
N ASN A 276 12.14 -15.77 -28.33
CA ASN A 276 12.02 -14.51 -29.06
C ASN A 276 13.29 -14.18 -29.86
N ASN A 277 14.46 -14.33 -29.24
CA ASN A 277 15.74 -14.05 -29.90
C ASN A 277 16.42 -15.28 -30.53
N GLY A 278 15.80 -16.47 -30.42
CA GLY A 278 16.30 -17.74 -30.97
C GLY A 278 17.51 -18.29 -30.21
N TYR A 279 18.62 -17.56 -30.21
CA TYR A 279 19.85 -17.86 -29.49
C TYR A 279 20.29 -16.63 -28.69
N LEU A 280 20.45 -16.77 -27.37
CA LEU A 280 20.91 -15.70 -26.49
C LEU A 280 22.18 -16.14 -25.76
N TYR A 281 23.24 -15.34 -25.88
CA TYR A 281 24.48 -15.53 -25.13
C TYR A 281 24.35 -14.87 -23.77
N TYR A 282 25.17 -15.27 -22.81
CA TYR A 282 25.23 -14.59 -21.52
C TYR A 282 26.56 -14.82 -20.83
N VAL A 283 27.01 -13.83 -20.07
CA VAL A 283 28.04 -14.00 -19.04
C VAL A 283 27.32 -14.16 -17.71
N TRP A 284 27.70 -15.15 -16.89
CA TRP A 284 27.10 -15.35 -15.58
C TRP A 284 28.14 -15.69 -14.51
N ASP A 285 27.80 -15.43 -13.26
CA ASP A 285 28.62 -15.71 -12.09
C ASP A 285 28.31 -17.13 -11.56
N LEU A 286 29.31 -18.01 -11.63
CA LEU A 286 29.24 -19.40 -11.14
C LEU A 286 28.97 -19.47 -9.64
N ASN A 287 29.36 -18.46 -8.85
CA ASN A 287 29.11 -18.41 -7.42
C ASN A 287 27.62 -18.19 -7.10
N LYS A 288 26.89 -17.52 -8.00
CA LYS A 288 25.45 -17.24 -7.84
C LYS A 288 24.56 -18.26 -8.54
N HIS A 289 25.02 -18.79 -9.68
CA HIS A 289 24.25 -19.71 -10.51
C HIS A 289 25.11 -20.87 -11.02
N GLN A 290 24.77 -22.09 -10.60
CA GLN A 290 25.42 -23.30 -11.08
C GLN A 290 25.15 -23.53 -12.57
N ILE A 291 26.14 -24.09 -13.27
CA ILE A 291 26.06 -24.50 -14.67
C ILE A 291 24.83 -25.38 -14.88
N GLY A 292 24.03 -25.06 -15.90
CA GLY A 292 22.87 -25.87 -16.28
C GLY A 292 21.70 -25.85 -15.31
N SER A 293 21.77 -25.05 -14.23
CA SER A 293 20.68 -24.95 -13.25
C SER A 293 19.38 -24.44 -13.89
N GLN A 294 18.24 -25.01 -13.49
CA GLN A 294 16.93 -24.58 -13.97
C GLN A 294 16.71 -23.08 -13.69
N LYS A 295 17.20 -22.60 -12.55
CA LYS A 295 17.16 -21.19 -12.17
C LYS A 295 17.87 -20.27 -13.17
N LEU A 296 19.05 -20.65 -13.67
CA LEU A 296 19.75 -19.87 -14.70
C LEU A 296 18.96 -19.85 -16.02
N LYS A 297 18.42 -21.01 -16.41
CA LYS A 297 17.59 -21.11 -17.62
C LYS A 297 16.35 -20.23 -17.55
N ASP A 298 15.68 -20.22 -16.40
CA ASP A 298 14.48 -19.41 -16.17
C ASP A 298 14.81 -17.91 -16.20
N ILE A 299 15.97 -17.51 -15.67
CA ILE A 299 16.42 -16.11 -15.73
C ILE A 299 16.66 -15.67 -17.18
N VAL A 300 17.36 -16.49 -17.98
CA VAL A 300 17.67 -16.15 -19.38
C VAL A 300 16.39 -16.11 -20.23
N ASN A 301 15.47 -17.06 -20.05
CA ASN A 301 14.15 -17.02 -20.70
C ASN A 301 13.36 -15.77 -20.29
N HIS A 302 13.39 -15.42 -19.00
CA HIS A 302 12.70 -14.22 -18.53
C HIS A 302 13.28 -12.93 -19.14
N ILE A 303 14.61 -12.84 -19.29
CA ILE A 303 15.26 -11.71 -19.95
C ILE A 303 14.83 -11.63 -21.42
N ASP A 304 14.76 -12.76 -22.12
CA ASP A 304 14.26 -12.82 -23.49
C ASP A 304 12.82 -12.33 -23.60
N ASP A 305 11.92 -12.82 -22.75
CA ASP A 305 10.49 -12.46 -22.75
C ASP A 305 10.26 -10.96 -22.49
N VAL A 306 11.00 -10.35 -21.57
CA VAL A 306 10.82 -8.92 -21.24
C VAL A 306 11.43 -7.97 -22.27
N ASN A 307 12.28 -8.48 -23.18
CA ASN A 307 12.89 -7.72 -24.29
C ASN A 307 12.30 -8.11 -25.66
N ALA A 308 11.26 -8.95 -25.71
CA ALA A 308 10.55 -9.26 -26.93
C ALA A 308 9.99 -7.96 -27.56
N LYS A 309 10.22 -7.79 -28.86
CA LYS A 309 9.74 -6.62 -29.63
C LYS A 309 8.26 -6.72 -29.96
#